data_AF-E1K2Q4-F1
#
_entry.id   AF-E1K2Q4-F1
#
_cell.length_a   1.000
_cell.length_b   1.000
_cell.length_c   1.000
_cell.angle_alpha   90.00
_cell.angle_beta   90.00
_cell.angle_gamma   90.00
#
_symmetry.space_group_name_H-M   'P 1'
#
loop_
_entity.id
_entity.type
_entity.pdbx_description
1 polymer ?
#
loop_
_entity_poly.entity_id
_entity_poly.type
_entity_poly.pdbx_seq_one_letter_code
_entity_poly.pdbx_strand_id
1 'polypeptide(L)' 'MDEPNIISKFYHPEWDVTFAVCAYRKVTKVEGAKAIEAFLIRNNHRPPRRGAMITIYSRLR' A
#
# COMPACT_ATOMS: atom_id res chain seq x y z
N MET A 1 11.62 -15.14 11.02
CA MET A 1 11.15 -13.94 10.29
C MET A 1 9.69 -14.16 10.03
N ASP A 2 8.79 -13.47 10.71
CA ASP A 2 7.37 -13.57 10.37
C ASP A 2 7.18 -12.75 9.08
N GLU A 3 7.05 -13.41 7.94
CA GLU A 3 6.69 -12.73 6.70
C GLU A 3 5.23 -12.25 6.79
N PRO A 4 4.90 -11.02 6.35
CA PRO A 4 3.52 -10.56 6.31
C PRO A 4 2.73 -11.42 5.31
N ASN A 5 1.81 -12.24 5.84
CA ASN A 5 1.11 -13.28 5.06
C ASN A 5 -0.22 -12.81 4.44
N ILE A 6 -0.69 -11.58 4.69
CA ILE A 6 -1.95 -11.08 4.13
C ILE A 6 -1.73 -9.83 3.29
N ILE A 7 -2.09 -9.93 2.00
CA ILE A 7 -2.01 -8.84 1.02
C ILE A 7 -3.39 -8.21 0.81
N SER A 8 -3.52 -6.93 1.10
CA SER A 8 -4.70 -6.13 0.82
C SER A 8 -4.42 -5.18 -0.35
N LYS A 9 -5.21 -5.26 -1.44
CA LYS A 9 -5.00 -4.46 -2.65
C LYS A 9 -5.93 -3.24 -2.68
N PHE A 10 -5.38 -2.09 -3.03
CA PHE A 10 -6.10 -0.82 -3.13
C PHE A 10 -5.78 -0.18 -4.49
N TYR A 11 -6.79 -0.02 -5.33
CA TYR A 11 -6.63 0.62 -6.63
C TYR A 11 -6.83 2.13 -6.52
N HIS A 12 -5.89 2.90 -7.07
CA HIS A 12 -5.93 4.35 -7.15
C HIS A 12 -6.20 4.78 -8.60
N PRO A 13 -7.45 5.12 -8.97
CA PRO A 13 -7.85 5.32 -10.36
C PRO A 13 -7.18 6.53 -11.02
N GLU A 14 -6.92 7.61 -10.26
CA GLU A 14 -6.30 8.82 -10.81
C GLU A 14 -4.88 8.58 -11.35
N TRP A 15 -4.17 7.62 -10.77
CA TRP A 15 -2.79 7.30 -11.14
C TRP A 15 -2.68 5.97 -11.87
N ASP A 16 -3.78 5.24 -12.03
CA ASP A 16 -3.79 3.88 -12.56
C ASP A 16 -2.77 2.98 -11.86
N VAL A 17 -2.78 2.98 -10.52
CA VAL A 17 -1.82 2.24 -9.68
C VAL A 17 -2.55 1.32 -8.72
N THR A 18 -2.02 0.12 -8.51
CA THR A 18 -2.47 -0.78 -7.44
C THR A 18 -1.45 -0.80 -6.31
N PHE A 19 -1.88 -0.40 -5.11
CA PHE A 19 -1.11 -0.55 -3.88
C PHE A 19 -1.45 -1.88 -3.21
N ALA A 20 -0.47 -2.76 -3.09
CA ALA A 20 -0.55 -4.02 -2.35
C ALA A 20 0.05 -3.82 -0.96
N VAL A 21 -0.79 -3.72 0.07
CA VAL A 21 -0.35 -3.59 1.46
C VAL A 21 -0.23 -4.97 2.08
N CYS A 22 0.99 -5.40 2.39
CA CYS A 22 1.30 -6.66 3.04
C CYS A 22 1.38 -6.45 4.56
N ALA A 23 0.57 -7.17 5.33
CA ALA A 23 0.53 -7.11 6.79
C ALA A 23 0.32 -8.50 7.42
N TYR A 24 0.34 -8.58 8.75
CA TYR A 24 0.07 -9.82 9.48
C TYR A 24 -1.42 -10.15 9.59
N ARG A 25 -2.29 -9.17 9.30
CA ARG A 25 -3.75 -9.32 9.25
C ARG A 25 -4.34 -8.58 8.07
N LYS A 26 -5.63 -8.81 7.81
CA LYS A 26 -6.39 -8.06 6.80
C LYS A 26 -6.42 -6.58 7.16
N VAL A 27 -5.99 -5.75 6.20
CA VAL A 27 -5.91 -4.30 6.38
C VAL A 27 -7.27 -3.70 6.03
N THR A 28 -7.79 -2.86 6.92
CA THR A 28 -9.03 -2.13 6.65
C THR A 28 -8.81 -1.04 5.59
N LYS A 29 -9.87 -0.50 4.99
CA LYS A 29 -9.75 0.62 4.04
C LYS A 29 -9.02 1.83 4.64
N VAL A 30 -9.29 2.15 5.90
CA VAL A 30 -8.68 3.28 6.61
C VAL A 30 -7.19 3.06 6.83
N GLU A 31 -6.79 1.87 7.26
CA GLU A 31 -5.38 1.52 7.46
C GLU A 31 -4.62 1.46 6.14
N GLY A 32 -5.26 0.95 5.08
CA GLY A 32 -4.70 0.95 3.73
C GLY A 32 -4.43 2.36 3.23
N ALA A 33 -5.41 3.26 3.37
CA ALA A 33 -5.26 4.67 3.01
C ALA A 33 -4.09 5.33 3.76
N LYS A 34 -3.97 5.12 5.08
CA LYS A 34 -2.84 5.63 5.88
C LYS A 34 -1.49 5.07 5.44
N ALA A 35 -1.43 3.78 5.10
CA ALA A 35 -0.20 3.15 4.61
C ALA A 35 0.23 3.73 3.25
N ILE A 36 -0.74 3.97 2.36
CA ILE A 36 -0.51 4.60 1.05
C ILE A 36 -0.07 6.05 1.22
N GLU A 37 -0.76 6.83 2.06
CA GLU A 37 -0.38 8.22 2.38
C GLU A 37 1.05 8.30 2.92
N ALA A 38 1.40 7.45 3.89
CA ALA A 38 2.76 7.38 4.43
C ALA A 38 3.80 7.02 3.36
N PHE A 39 3.46 6.12 2.43
CA PHE A 39 4.31 5.80 1.29
C PHE A 39 4.50 7.00 0.36
N LEU A 40 3.43 7.74 0.05
CA LEU A 40 3.48 8.92 -0.83
C LEU A 40 4.30 10.04 -0.20
N ILE A 41 4.10 10.34 1.09
CA ILE A 41 4.88 11.34 1.83
C ILE A 41 6.38 11.02 1.75
N ARG A 42 6.76 9.75 1.95
CA ARG A 42 8.17 9.31 1.83
C ARG A 42 8.74 9.48 0.42
N ASN A 43 7.90 9.44 -0.60
CA ASN A 43 8.30 9.62 -2.00
C ASN A 43 8.07 11.05 -2.50
N ASN A 44 7.96 12.04 -1.60
CA ASN A 44 7.70 13.44 -1.93
C ASN A 44 6.45 13.62 -2.82
N HIS A 45 5.39 12.88 -2.55
CA HIS A 45 4.14 12.87 -3.31
C HIS A 45 4.30 12.55 -4.80
N ARG A 46 5.45 11.98 -5.21
CA ARG A 46 5.63 11.56 -6.60
C ARG A 46 4.71 10.36 -6.87
N PRO A 47 3.76 10.50 -7.80
CA PRO A 47 2.92 9.37 -8.16
C PRO A 47 3.81 8.28 -8.78
N PRO A 48 3.54 7.01 -8.49
CA PRO A 48 4.21 5.90 -9.16
C PRO A 48 3.94 5.94 -10.68
N ARG A 49 4.71 5.19 -11.46
CA ARG A 49 4.44 5.02 -12.88
C ARG A 49 3.02 4.45 -13.07
N ARG A 50 2.28 4.96 -14.07
CA ARG A 50 0.96 4.42 -14.44
C ARG A 50 1.07 2.93 -14.77
N GLY A 51 0.06 2.15 -14.39
CA GLY A 51 0.03 0.70 -14.50
C GLY A 51 0.93 -0.04 -13.50
N ALA A 52 1.60 0.66 -12.58
CA ALA A 52 2.49 0.01 -11.62
C ALA A 52 1.72 -0.68 -10.49
N MET A 53 2.33 -1.76 -9.97
CA MET A 53 1.94 -2.37 -8.70
C MET A 53 2.99 -2.02 -7.65
N ILE A 54 2.55 -1.35 -6.57
CA ILE A 54 3.42 -0.93 -5.48
C ILE A 54 3.15 -1.79 -4.26
N THR A 55 4.18 -2.46 -3.75
CA THR A 55 4.07 -3.30 -2.55
C THR A 55 4.53 -2.52 -1.33
N ILE A 56 3.67 -2.40 -0.32
CA ILE A 56 3.93 -1.72 0.95
C ILE A 56 3.97 -2.77 2.05
N TYR A 57 5.14 -2.96 2.67
CA TYR A 57 5.29 -3.84 3.83
C TYR A 57 4.93 -3.07 5.11
N SER A 58 3.83 -3.46 5.72
CA SER A 58 3.31 -2.84 6.94
C SER A 58 3.55 -3.73 8.15
N ARG A 59 3.96 -3.12 9.27
CA ARG A 59 4.09 -3.81 10.57
C ARG A 59 2.77 -3.87 11.35
N LEU A 60 1.65 -3.53 10.72
CA LEU A 60 0.32 -3.67 11.32
C LEU A 60 0.12 -5.14 11.70
N ARG A 61 -0.03 -5.35 13.01
CA ARG A 61 -0.41 -6.62 13.63
C ARG A 61 -1.90 -6.61 13.91
#